data_AF-A0A2K3QPX2-F1
#
_entry.id   AF-A0A2K3QPX2-F1
#
_cell.length_a   1.000
_cell.length_b   1.000
_cell.length_c   1.000
_cell.angle_alpha   90.00
_cell.angle_beta   90.00
_cell.angle_gamma   90.00
#
_symmetry.space_group_name_H-M   'P 1'
#
loop_
_entity.id
_entity.type
_entity.pdbx_description
1 polymer ?
#
loop_
_entity_poly.entity_id
_entity_poly.type
_entity_poly.pdbx_seq_one_letter_code
_entity_poly.pdbx_strand_id
1 'polypeptide(L)'
;MKFAHDFKETLASQVSDPPRRVGFPPHWVNQAIPYGQLKKCLKKVQRELQDLGLDSDTLRALLDRNNTSPVALQYKLKGMYYHPATISSCSSSAPAATDSNFVRPKLTVYVHMQDGVAVDASLTPTSRRFFERVAAEFPRDRVLQAPGSSNAHTDFDHPDKPCAELSATTASSCPGSRASYETIEVPLVFDSQFFDMLQSDVNNLDALQAEEEKKMTEEVVELGKDVSQVSRPSRFSKSDLARWRHIFELYLDAEVFFATHECDHGTRSSQKALKQLQWFQGEVDKRQLATDFKLRESRAAFLRFLNLNASLLKNLQFQELNKLAVVKILKSKLALLFTPVSESQSEVK
;
A
#
# COMPACT_ATOMS: atom_id res chain seq x y z
N MET A 1 -11.39 -17.32 8.37
CA MET A 1 -10.51 -17.97 7.37
C MET A 1 -11.04 -17.87 5.94
N LYS A 2 -12.36 -17.72 5.75
CA LYS A 2 -13.12 -17.69 4.50
C LYS A 2 -12.48 -16.89 3.34
N PHE A 3 -12.27 -15.58 3.49
CA PHE A 3 -11.77 -14.71 2.40
C PHE A 3 -10.47 -15.14 1.69
N ALA A 4 -9.52 -15.82 2.34
CA ALA A 4 -8.22 -16.14 1.71
C ALA A 4 -8.28 -17.32 0.74
N HIS A 5 -9.00 -18.38 1.14
CA HIS A 5 -9.29 -19.52 0.26
C HIS A 5 -10.27 -19.07 -0.82
N ASP A 6 -11.31 -18.35 -0.40
CA ASP A 6 -12.30 -17.78 -1.29
C ASP A 6 -11.67 -16.82 -2.30
N PHE A 7 -10.61 -16.07 -2.03
CA PHE A 7 -10.12 -15.06 -2.99
C PHE A 7 -9.57 -15.68 -4.28
N LYS A 8 -8.60 -16.60 -4.17
CA LYS A 8 -8.01 -17.24 -5.36
C LYS A 8 -9.00 -18.24 -5.98
N GLU A 9 -9.80 -18.90 -5.14
CA GLU A 9 -10.89 -19.77 -5.61
C GLU A 9 -11.98 -18.96 -6.33
N THR A 10 -12.38 -17.78 -5.83
CA THR A 10 -13.33 -16.86 -6.48
C THR A 10 -12.76 -16.32 -7.78
N LEU A 11 -11.47 -15.99 -7.85
CA LEU A 11 -10.83 -15.64 -9.13
C LEU A 11 -10.84 -16.82 -10.12
N ALA A 12 -10.61 -18.06 -9.64
CA ALA A 12 -10.65 -19.24 -10.49
C ALA A 12 -12.10 -19.67 -10.87
N SER A 13 -13.08 -19.37 -10.02
CA SER A 13 -14.46 -19.87 -10.09
C SER A 13 -15.51 -18.83 -10.45
N GLN A 14 -15.15 -17.54 -10.61
CA GLN A 14 -16.02 -16.51 -11.19
C GLN A 14 -16.36 -16.86 -12.64
N VAL A 15 -17.30 -17.80 -12.77
CA VAL A 15 -18.04 -18.20 -13.95
C VAL A 15 -19.41 -17.58 -13.75
N SER A 16 -19.53 -16.29 -14.05
CA SER A 16 -20.83 -15.62 -14.08
C SER A 16 -21.56 -16.01 -15.36
N ASP A 17 -22.88 -16.16 -15.26
CA ASP A 17 -23.88 -16.66 -16.23
C ASP A 17 -23.64 -16.41 -17.75
N PRO A 18 -24.19 -17.29 -18.62
CA PRO A 18 -23.97 -17.30 -20.08
C PRO A 18 -24.46 -16.02 -20.79
N PRO A 19 -23.86 -15.62 -21.95
CA PRO A 19 -23.36 -16.51 -23.00
C PRO A 19 -21.88 -16.34 -23.46
N ARG A 20 -21.01 -15.59 -22.78
CA ARG A 20 -19.58 -15.52 -23.18
C ARG A 20 -18.65 -15.77 -21.99
N ARG A 21 -18.41 -17.07 -21.79
CA ARG A 21 -17.58 -17.69 -20.75
C ARG A 21 -16.11 -17.53 -21.07
N VAL A 22 -15.33 -16.93 -20.16
CA VAL A 22 -13.98 -17.35 -19.79
C VAL A 22 -13.76 -16.76 -18.40
N GLY A 23 -13.35 -17.55 -17.40
CA GLY A 23 -12.88 -17.01 -16.13
C GLY A 23 -11.68 -16.06 -16.32
N PHE A 24 -11.08 -15.57 -15.24
CA PHE A 24 -9.86 -14.77 -15.38
C PHE A 24 -8.76 -15.61 -16.07
N PRO A 25 -7.97 -15.00 -16.98
CA PRO A 25 -6.85 -15.70 -17.60
C PRO A 25 -5.90 -16.32 -16.56
N PRO A 26 -5.37 -17.54 -16.79
CA PRO A 26 -4.51 -18.20 -15.81
C PRO A 26 -3.29 -17.36 -15.39
N HIS A 27 -2.71 -16.60 -16.32
CA HIS A 27 -1.58 -15.71 -16.01
C HIS A 27 -1.97 -14.58 -15.06
N TRP A 28 -3.19 -14.05 -15.16
CA TRP A 28 -3.72 -13.05 -14.20
C TRP A 28 -3.89 -13.67 -12.81
N VAL A 29 -4.49 -14.85 -12.72
CA VAL A 29 -4.71 -15.54 -11.44
C VAL A 29 -3.39 -15.88 -10.74
N ASN A 30 -2.34 -16.16 -11.52
CA ASN A 30 -1.00 -16.45 -11.00
C ASN A 30 -0.28 -15.20 -10.49
N GLN A 31 -0.55 -14.03 -11.08
CA GLN A 31 0.05 -12.75 -10.69
C GLN A 31 -0.82 -11.95 -9.70
N ALA A 32 -2.02 -12.45 -9.37
CA ALA A 32 -2.89 -11.87 -8.35
C ALA A 32 -2.22 -11.85 -6.97
N ILE A 33 -2.60 -10.87 -6.12
CA ILE A 33 -2.08 -10.74 -4.76
C ILE A 33 -2.20 -12.07 -4.00
N PRO A 34 -1.10 -12.65 -3.51
CA PRO A 34 -1.08 -13.92 -2.80
C PRO A 34 -1.54 -13.71 -1.34
N TYR A 35 -2.80 -13.33 -1.15
CA TYR A 35 -3.39 -12.95 0.14
C TYR A 35 -3.17 -14.00 1.24
N GLY A 36 -3.24 -15.28 0.89
CA GLY A 36 -2.98 -16.39 1.82
C GLY A 36 -1.52 -16.45 2.30
N GLN A 37 -0.54 -16.17 1.42
CA GLN A 37 0.88 -16.15 1.78
C GLN A 37 1.22 -14.94 2.64
N LEU A 38 0.72 -13.76 2.24
CA LEU A 38 0.84 -12.53 3.01
C LEU A 38 0.25 -12.69 4.42
N LYS A 39 -0.90 -13.35 4.55
CA LYS A 39 -1.52 -13.64 5.86
C LYS A 39 -0.69 -14.64 6.69
N LYS A 40 -0.07 -15.64 6.07
CA LYS A 40 0.86 -16.55 6.77
C LYS A 40 2.08 -15.79 7.27
N CYS A 41 2.63 -14.88 6.47
CA CYS A 41 3.75 -14.03 6.87
C CYS A 41 3.33 -13.09 8.02
N LEU A 42 2.14 -12.50 7.97
CA LEU A 42 1.61 -11.68 9.07
C LEU A 42 1.50 -12.45 10.40
N LYS A 43 1.14 -13.75 10.37
CA LYS A 43 1.16 -14.60 11.57
C LYS A 43 2.57 -14.89 12.09
N LYS A 44 3.60 -14.81 11.23
CA LYS A 44 4.99 -14.90 11.67
C LYS A 44 5.41 -13.60 12.35
N VAL A 45 5.04 -12.44 11.79
CA VAL A 45 5.22 -11.12 12.44
C VAL A 45 4.57 -11.10 13.82
N GLN A 46 3.34 -11.59 13.94
CA GLN A 46 2.64 -11.66 15.23
C GLN A 46 3.43 -12.46 16.28
N ARG A 47 3.98 -13.62 15.88
CA ARG A 47 4.75 -14.48 16.78
C ARG A 47 6.09 -13.87 17.12
N GLU A 48 6.78 -13.28 16.14
CA GLU A 48 8.03 -12.54 16.36
C GLU A 48 7.85 -11.42 17.39
N LEU A 49 6.78 -10.63 17.28
CA LEU A 49 6.46 -9.59 18.26
C LEU A 49 6.17 -10.19 19.65
N GLN A 50 5.41 -11.29 19.73
CA GLN A 50 5.13 -11.98 20.99
C GLN A 50 6.40 -12.57 21.65
N ASP A 51 7.29 -13.17 20.86
CA ASP A 51 8.56 -13.73 21.33
C ASP A 51 9.49 -12.64 21.89
N LEU A 52 9.37 -11.41 21.39
CA LEU A 52 10.06 -10.21 21.90
C LEU A 52 9.37 -9.61 23.15
N GLY A 53 8.27 -10.20 23.62
CA GLY A 53 7.47 -9.67 24.74
C GLY A 53 6.67 -8.41 24.37
N LEU A 54 6.47 -8.17 23.08
CA LEU A 54 5.66 -7.09 22.50
C LEU A 54 4.33 -7.70 21.98
N ASP A 55 3.51 -8.20 22.89
CA ASP A 55 2.17 -8.66 22.53
C ASP A 55 1.25 -7.49 22.12
N SER A 56 0.05 -7.79 21.62
CA SER A 56 -0.86 -6.78 21.08
C SER A 56 -1.31 -5.72 22.10
N ASP A 57 -1.43 -6.10 23.38
CA ASP A 57 -1.83 -5.16 24.44
C ASP A 57 -0.65 -4.29 24.87
N THR A 58 0.54 -4.89 25.00
CA THR A 58 1.80 -4.15 25.25
C THR A 58 2.11 -3.17 24.12
N LEU A 59 2.02 -3.60 22.86
CA LEU A 59 2.24 -2.74 21.68
C LEU A 59 1.28 -1.55 21.68
N ARG A 60 0.01 -1.76 22.01
CA ARG A 60 -0.99 -0.69 22.07
C ARG A 60 -0.62 0.35 23.12
N ALA A 61 -0.32 -0.10 24.33
CA ALA A 61 0.04 0.80 25.42
C ALA A 61 1.24 1.65 25.01
N LEU A 62 2.27 1.05 24.43
CA LEU A 62 3.50 1.76 24.09
C LEU A 62 3.40 2.59 22.80
N LEU A 63 2.48 2.27 21.87
CA LEU A 63 2.24 3.04 20.63
C LEU A 63 1.23 4.20 20.82
N ASP A 64 0.50 4.25 21.93
CA ASP A 64 -0.43 5.34 22.22
C ASP A 64 0.33 6.64 22.52
N ARG A 65 0.08 7.66 21.71
CA ARG A 65 0.73 8.98 21.84
C ARG A 65 0.33 9.73 23.11
N ASN A 66 -0.78 9.35 23.73
CA ASN A 66 -1.27 9.95 24.96
C ASN A 66 -0.74 9.22 26.20
N ASN A 67 0.04 8.16 26.02
CA ASN A 67 0.63 7.45 27.15
C ASN A 67 1.77 8.27 27.76
N THR A 68 1.70 8.48 29.08
CA THR A 68 2.76 9.10 29.90
C THR A 68 3.85 8.12 30.31
N SER A 69 3.83 6.90 29.77
CA SER A 69 4.86 5.88 29.96
C SER A 69 6.26 6.42 29.61
N PRO A 70 7.30 6.10 30.41
CA PRO A 70 8.68 6.44 30.09
C PRO A 70 9.16 5.79 28.78
N VAL A 71 8.51 4.69 28.38
CA VAL A 71 8.74 4.00 27.11
C VAL A 71 7.66 4.31 26.09
N ALA A 72 8.09 4.76 24.91
CA ALA A 72 7.24 4.97 23.74
C ALA A 72 7.73 4.15 22.55
N LEU A 73 6.81 3.56 21.80
CA LEU A 73 7.06 2.91 20.53
C LEU A 73 6.71 3.85 19.37
N GLN A 74 7.47 3.75 18.31
CA GLN A 74 7.19 4.43 17.06
C GLN A 74 7.36 3.48 15.88
N TYR A 75 6.29 3.26 15.15
CA TYR A 75 6.30 2.52 13.90
C TYR A 75 6.32 3.51 12.73
N LYS A 76 7.37 3.46 11.91
CA LYS A 76 7.53 4.28 10.70
C LYS A 76 7.67 3.40 9.48
N LEU A 77 7.12 3.84 8.36
CA LEU A 77 7.44 3.32 7.04
C LEU A 77 8.45 4.29 6.41
N LYS A 78 9.68 3.84 6.18
CA LYS A 78 10.69 4.62 5.46
C LYS A 78 10.45 4.41 3.97
N GLY A 79 9.89 5.42 3.31
CA GLY A 79 9.60 5.44 1.87
C GLY A 79 8.95 6.77 1.47
N MET A 80 9.56 7.44 0.49
CA MET A 80 9.21 8.76 -0.10
C MET A 80 9.32 9.98 0.81
N TYR A 81 10.50 10.61 0.80
CA TYR A 81 10.54 12.08 0.69
C TYR A 81 10.59 12.40 -0.80
N TYR A 82 9.52 12.97 -1.35
CA TYR A 82 9.63 13.77 -2.56
C TYR A 82 10.51 14.97 -2.21
N HIS A 83 11.79 14.93 -2.57
CA HIS A 83 12.54 16.17 -2.78
C HIS A 83 12.07 16.72 -4.13
N PRO A 84 11.44 17.91 -4.21
CA PRO A 84 11.25 18.56 -5.49
C PRO A 84 12.64 18.78 -6.06
N ALA A 85 12.92 18.18 -7.22
CA ALA A 85 14.17 18.36 -7.92
C ALA A 85 14.35 19.85 -8.20
N THR A 86 15.22 20.50 -7.42
CA THR A 86 15.80 21.75 -7.85
C THR A 86 16.65 21.42 -9.08
N ILE A 87 16.26 22.02 -10.19
CA ILE A 87 16.96 22.01 -11.46
C ILE A 87 18.41 22.41 -11.17
N SER A 88 19.31 21.44 -11.16
CA SER A 88 20.74 21.72 -11.14
C SER A 88 21.46 20.78 -12.08
N SER A 89 22.11 21.43 -13.02
CA SER A 89 22.88 20.96 -14.15
C SER A 89 23.90 19.86 -13.80
N CYS A 90 24.08 18.99 -14.80
CA CYS A 90 25.19 18.08 -15.03
C CYS A 90 26.48 18.32 -14.21
N SER A 91 26.90 17.30 -13.46
CA SER A 91 28.30 16.90 -13.39
C SER A 91 28.39 15.40 -13.13
N SER A 92 29.23 14.76 -13.93
CA SER A 92 29.51 13.34 -13.99
C SER A 92 30.24 12.84 -12.74
N SER A 93 29.91 11.60 -12.35
CA SER A 93 30.43 10.77 -11.25
C SER A 93 29.70 10.88 -9.91
N ALA A 94 28.61 10.12 -9.79
CA ALA A 94 27.99 9.75 -8.52
C ALA A 94 27.77 8.21 -8.50
N PRO A 95 27.95 7.55 -7.34
CA PRO A 95 27.82 6.10 -7.24
C PRO A 95 26.35 5.69 -7.39
N ALA A 96 26.14 4.47 -7.90
CA ALA A 96 24.85 3.90 -8.25
C ALA A 96 23.73 4.24 -7.26
N ALA A 97 22.77 5.05 -7.72
CA ALA A 97 21.49 5.23 -7.05
C ALA A 97 20.77 3.87 -7.03
N THR A 98 20.87 3.18 -5.90
CA THR A 98 20.25 1.87 -5.70
C THR A 98 19.00 2.05 -4.84
N ASP A 99 17.84 1.72 -5.39
CA ASP A 99 16.59 1.32 -4.73
C ASP A 99 15.86 2.30 -3.79
N SER A 100 15.47 3.50 -4.26
CA SER A 100 14.72 4.46 -3.42
C SER A 100 13.19 4.29 -3.38
N ASN A 101 12.62 3.22 -3.93
CA ASN A 101 11.15 2.98 -3.87
C ASN A 101 10.75 1.95 -2.81
N PHE A 102 11.71 1.33 -2.12
CA PHE A 102 11.40 0.23 -1.22
C PHE A 102 10.79 0.73 0.10
N VAL A 103 9.61 0.22 0.48
CA VAL A 103 8.98 0.58 1.77
C VAL A 103 9.59 -0.26 2.89
N ARG A 104 10.47 0.34 3.69
CA ARG A 104 11.09 -0.33 4.85
C ARG A 104 10.34 0.01 6.13
N PRO A 105 9.65 -0.95 6.78
CA PRO A 105 9.11 -0.71 8.11
C PRO A 105 10.23 -0.58 9.14
N LYS A 106 10.01 0.26 10.15
CA LYS A 106 10.92 0.45 11.28
C LYS A 106 10.11 0.63 12.56
N LEU A 107 10.22 -0.33 13.47
CA LEU A 107 9.71 -0.20 14.83
C LEU A 107 10.84 0.28 15.73
N THR A 108 10.64 1.38 16.43
CA THR A 108 11.64 2.02 17.30
C THR A 108 11.08 2.19 18.68
N VAL A 109 11.90 1.99 19.71
CA VAL A 109 11.53 2.08 21.13
C VAL A 109 12.40 3.14 21.79
N TYR A 110 11.77 4.05 22.51
CA TYR A 110 12.46 4.99 23.38
C TYR A 110 12.47 4.41 24.78
N VAL A 111 13.64 4.10 25.35
CA VAL A 111 13.75 3.47 26.68
C VAL A 111 14.66 4.31 27.58
N HIS A 112 14.23 4.53 28.83
CA HIS A 112 15.07 5.12 29.86
C HIS A 112 16.01 4.06 30.44
N MET A 113 17.31 4.24 30.25
CA MET A 113 18.36 3.35 30.71
C MET A 113 19.13 3.98 31.88
N GLN A 114 19.43 3.17 32.89
CA GLN A 114 20.30 3.53 34.01
C GLN A 114 21.26 2.36 34.25
N ASP A 115 22.56 2.62 34.11
CA ASP A 115 23.63 1.63 34.31
C ASP A 115 23.44 0.32 33.50
N GLY A 116 22.87 0.42 32.28
CA GLY A 116 22.61 -0.70 31.38
C GLY A 116 21.33 -1.50 31.67
N VAL A 117 20.53 -1.06 32.65
CA VAL A 117 19.24 -1.66 33.01
C VAL A 117 18.11 -0.77 32.52
N ALA A 118 17.11 -1.36 31.88
CA ALA A 118 15.90 -0.64 31.49
C ALA A 118 15.04 -0.41 32.73
N VAL A 119 14.92 0.85 33.16
CA VAL A 119 14.30 1.23 34.44
C VAL A 119 12.77 1.30 34.37
N ASP A 120 12.18 0.98 33.21
CA ASP A 120 10.74 1.14 33.02
C ASP A 120 9.92 -0.03 33.59
N ALA A 121 8.96 0.31 34.47
CA ALA A 121 8.03 -0.61 35.11
C ALA A 121 6.88 -1.07 34.17
N SER A 122 6.67 -0.42 33.03
CA SER A 122 5.66 -0.79 32.03
C SER A 122 6.07 -1.96 31.13
N LEU A 123 7.36 -2.30 31.11
CA LEU A 123 7.91 -3.38 30.28
C LEU A 123 7.75 -4.76 30.95
N THR A 124 7.32 -5.76 30.17
CA THR A 124 7.33 -7.16 30.59
C THR A 124 8.77 -7.64 30.87
N PRO A 125 9.00 -8.64 31.75
CA PRO A 125 10.35 -9.16 32.00
C PRO A 125 11.07 -9.65 30.73
N THR A 126 10.31 -10.14 29.75
CA THR A 126 10.81 -10.57 28.44
C THR A 126 11.27 -9.38 27.59
N SER A 127 10.43 -8.35 27.44
CA SER A 127 10.78 -7.15 26.66
C SER A 127 11.92 -6.36 27.32
N ARG A 128 11.96 -6.28 28.66
CA ARG A 128 13.07 -5.68 29.40
C ARG A 128 14.41 -6.35 29.07
N ARG A 129 14.48 -7.69 29.20
CA ARG A 129 15.69 -8.47 28.85
C ARG A 129 16.11 -8.31 27.40
N PHE A 130 15.13 -8.16 26.50
CA PHE A 130 15.41 -7.93 25.09
C PHE A 130 16.07 -6.56 24.88
N PHE A 131 15.48 -5.47 25.40
CA PHE A 131 16.07 -4.14 25.24
C PHE A 131 17.42 -4.00 25.94
N GLU A 132 17.62 -4.62 27.10
CA GLU A 132 18.92 -4.69 27.78
C GLU A 132 19.97 -5.39 26.90
N ARG A 133 19.61 -6.50 26.24
CA ARG A 133 20.51 -7.20 25.30
C ARG A 133 20.86 -6.34 24.09
N VAL A 134 19.87 -5.71 23.46
CA VAL A 134 20.09 -4.88 22.28
C VAL A 134 20.93 -3.64 22.62
N ALA A 135 20.67 -3.01 23.78
CA ALA A 135 21.49 -1.88 24.26
C ALA A 135 22.94 -2.30 24.57
N ALA A 136 23.15 -3.51 25.10
CA ALA A 136 24.49 -4.05 25.35
C ALA A 136 25.25 -4.43 24.06
N GLU A 137 24.52 -4.83 23.01
CA GLU A 137 25.08 -5.30 21.73
C GLU A 137 25.35 -4.15 20.73
N PHE A 138 24.72 -2.97 20.94
CA PHE A 138 24.99 -1.74 20.17
C PHE A 138 25.56 -0.59 21.03
N PRO A 139 26.79 -0.67 21.58
CA PRO A 139 27.37 0.45 22.31
C PRO A 139 27.82 1.57 21.37
N ARG A 140 27.18 2.73 21.52
CA ARG A 140 27.64 4.08 21.12
C ARG A 140 27.81 4.34 19.61
N ASP A 141 26.78 4.92 19.02
CA ASP A 141 27.02 6.00 18.05
C ASP A 141 25.92 7.08 18.20
N ARG A 142 26.36 8.33 18.42
CA ARG A 142 25.59 9.57 18.71
C ARG A 142 25.11 9.79 20.15
N VAL A 143 26.03 10.28 20.97
CA VAL A 143 25.70 11.32 21.95
C VAL A 143 25.29 12.57 21.17
N LEU A 144 23.99 12.89 21.10
CA LEU A 144 23.56 14.27 20.92
C LEU A 144 23.46 14.87 22.32
N GLN A 145 24.51 15.62 22.69
CA GLN A 145 24.50 16.48 23.87
C GLN A 145 23.31 17.42 23.80
N ALA A 146 22.57 17.52 24.90
CA ALA A 146 21.60 18.56 25.12
C ALA A 146 22.25 19.95 24.92
N PRO A 147 21.54 20.94 24.36
CA PRO A 147 22.09 22.27 24.13
C PRO A 147 22.48 22.91 25.46
N GLY A 148 23.67 23.51 25.43
CA GLY A 148 24.46 23.87 26.59
C GLY A 148 23.83 24.88 27.53
N SER A 149 24.39 24.87 28.74
CA SER A 149 24.52 26.05 29.58
C SER A 149 25.09 27.19 28.75
N SER A 150 24.26 28.16 28.43
CA SER A 150 24.71 29.47 27.97
C SER A 150 25.20 30.25 29.19
N ASN A 151 26.52 30.25 29.39
CA ASN A 151 27.18 31.41 29.97
C ASN A 151 26.83 32.62 29.09
N ALA A 152 26.21 33.64 29.70
CA ALA A 152 26.20 34.98 29.16
C ALA A 152 26.43 35.96 30.31
N HIS A 153 27.61 36.58 30.24
CA HIS A 153 28.05 37.74 31.00
C HIS A 153 27.03 38.88 30.95
N THR A 154 26.90 39.61 32.07
CA THR A 154 26.87 41.08 32.02
C THR A 154 27.72 41.63 33.17
N ASP A 155 28.81 42.28 32.76
CA ASP A 155 29.65 43.17 33.56
C ASP A 155 28.80 44.29 34.20
N PHE A 156 29.11 44.64 35.45
CA PHE A 156 29.20 46.03 35.89
C PHE A 156 30.22 46.14 37.03
N ASP A 157 30.91 47.27 37.03
CA ASP A 157 32.29 47.52 37.45
C ASP A 157 32.44 47.97 38.93
N HIS A 158 33.66 47.77 39.45
CA HIS A 158 34.36 48.54 40.49
C HIS A 158 34.16 48.25 42.02
N PRO A 159 35.13 48.61 42.89
CA PRO A 159 35.92 47.66 43.68
C PRO A 159 35.90 47.99 45.19
N ASP A 160 36.69 47.22 45.94
CA ASP A 160 37.17 47.42 47.32
C ASP A 160 36.61 46.50 48.42
N LYS A 161 37.59 45.77 48.98
CA LYS A 161 37.80 45.26 50.35
C LYS A 161 37.67 43.75 50.64
N PRO A 162 38.53 43.24 51.56
CA PRO A 162 39.05 41.87 51.52
C PRO A 162 38.73 41.02 52.77
N CYS A 163 39.14 39.74 52.68
CA CYS A 163 39.30 38.71 53.73
C CYS A 163 37.99 38.07 54.23
N ALA A 164 37.86 36.75 54.48
CA ALA A 164 38.83 35.70 54.76
C ALA A 164 38.27 34.29 54.42
N GLU A 165 39.19 33.34 54.19
CA GLU A 165 39.24 31.91 54.58
C GLU A 165 37.92 31.11 54.72
N LEU A 166 37.76 29.90 54.17
CA LEU A 166 38.53 28.69 54.50
C LEU A 166 38.42 27.64 53.39
N SER A 167 39.56 27.00 53.10
CA SER A 167 39.65 25.70 52.43
C SER A 167 39.10 24.58 53.32
N ALA A 168 38.27 23.71 52.75
CA ALA A 168 38.18 22.32 53.20
C ALA A 168 37.78 21.42 52.03
N THR A 169 38.78 20.70 51.54
CA THR A 169 38.70 19.60 50.61
C THR A 169 37.93 18.45 51.25
N THR A 170 36.77 18.09 50.71
CA THR A 170 36.24 16.73 50.82
C THR A 170 35.73 16.32 49.46
N ALA A 171 36.51 15.47 48.81
CA ALA A 171 36.11 14.68 47.66
C ALA A 171 34.89 13.84 48.06
N SER A 172 33.71 14.24 47.61
CA SER A 172 32.56 13.36 47.48
C SER A 172 32.51 12.92 46.02
N SER A 173 33.13 11.79 45.74
CA SER A 173 32.92 11.03 44.52
C SER A 173 31.47 10.53 44.51
N CYS A 174 30.57 11.35 43.98
CA CYS A 174 29.25 10.89 43.56
C CYS A 174 29.45 10.05 42.28
N PRO A 175 29.05 8.76 42.24
CA PRO A 175 28.85 8.10 40.97
C PRO A 175 27.62 8.77 40.34
N GLY A 176 27.85 9.73 39.44
CA GLY A 176 26.78 10.34 38.67
C GLY A 176 26.12 9.24 37.84
N SER A 177 25.04 8.67 38.37
CA SER A 177 24.23 7.69 37.67
C SER A 177 23.71 8.35 36.39
N ARG A 178 24.21 7.88 35.25
CA ARG A 178 24.04 8.54 33.96
C ARG A 178 22.72 8.06 33.37
N ALA A 179 21.62 8.60 33.87
CA ALA A 179 20.29 8.41 33.31
C ALA A 179 20.29 8.93 31.86
N SER A 180 20.07 8.04 30.88
CA SER A 180 20.00 8.40 29.46
C SER A 180 18.82 7.74 28.77
N TYR A 181 18.16 8.49 27.87
CA TYR A 181 17.13 7.96 27.00
C TYR A 181 17.79 7.42 25.72
N GLU A 182 17.59 6.13 25.45
CA GLU A 182 18.12 5.47 24.27
C GLU A 182 17.01 5.13 23.28
N THR A 183 17.32 5.23 21.99
CA THR A 183 16.41 4.90 20.89
C THR A 183 16.85 3.56 20.29
N ILE A 184 16.09 2.51 20.51
CA ILE A 184 16.41 1.14 20.10
C ILE A 184 15.53 0.75 18.91
N GLU A 185 16.13 0.29 17.82
CA GLU A 185 15.39 -0.30 16.70
C GLU A 185 15.08 -1.77 16.97
N VAL A 186 13.81 -2.17 16.81
CA VAL A 186 13.39 -3.56 16.94
C VAL A 186 13.55 -4.26 15.59
N PRO A 187 14.47 -5.24 15.47
CA PRO A 187 14.67 -5.97 14.23
C PRO A 187 13.50 -6.94 14.02
N LEU A 188 12.54 -6.55 13.20
CA LEU A 188 11.42 -7.40 12.78
C LEU A 188 11.71 -7.99 11.39
N VAL A 189 12.24 -9.20 11.38
CA VAL A 189 12.63 -9.92 10.16
C VAL A 189 11.41 -10.24 9.31
N PHE A 190 10.34 -10.76 9.92
CA PHE A 190 9.14 -11.12 9.17
C PHE A 190 8.36 -9.90 8.73
N ASP A 191 8.50 -8.78 9.42
CA ASP A 191 7.83 -7.53 9.05
C ASP A 191 8.42 -6.95 7.77
N SER A 192 9.75 -7.02 7.64
CA SER A 192 10.47 -6.70 6.40
C SER A 192 10.07 -7.63 5.26
N GLN A 193 10.10 -8.96 5.50
CA GLN A 193 9.67 -9.96 4.51
C GLN A 193 8.23 -9.77 4.02
N PHE A 194 7.33 -9.32 4.91
CA PHE A 194 5.96 -9.01 4.53
C PHE A 194 5.90 -7.89 3.49
N PHE A 195 6.65 -6.79 3.68
CA PHE A 195 6.68 -5.69 2.71
C PHE A 195 7.47 -6.04 1.45
N ASP A 196 8.55 -6.83 1.55
CA ASP A 196 9.26 -7.36 0.38
C ASP A 196 8.31 -8.13 -0.55
N MET A 197 7.54 -9.05 0.03
CA MET A 197 6.54 -9.81 -0.71
C MET A 197 5.44 -8.88 -1.27
N LEU A 198 4.83 -8.05 -0.42
CA LEU A 198 3.73 -7.18 -0.86
C LEU A 198 4.16 -6.20 -1.97
N GLN A 199 5.34 -5.62 -1.86
CA GLN A 199 5.86 -4.69 -2.85
C GLN A 199 6.21 -5.41 -4.16
N SER A 200 6.84 -6.59 -4.08
CA SER A 200 7.06 -7.41 -5.27
C SER A 200 5.74 -7.77 -5.96
N ASP A 201 4.71 -8.14 -5.19
CA ASP A 201 3.40 -8.52 -5.74
C ASP A 201 2.70 -7.32 -6.39
N VAL A 202 2.77 -6.13 -5.79
CA VAL A 202 2.21 -4.90 -6.37
C VAL A 202 2.96 -4.50 -7.64
N ASN A 203 4.30 -4.56 -7.65
CA ASN A 203 5.09 -4.26 -8.84
C ASN A 203 4.77 -5.24 -10.00
N ASN A 204 4.51 -6.52 -9.68
CA ASN A 204 4.09 -7.51 -10.66
C ASN A 204 2.71 -7.19 -11.24
N LEU A 205 1.77 -6.70 -10.42
CA LEU A 205 0.46 -6.23 -10.90
C LEU A 205 0.56 -5.00 -11.79
N ASP A 206 1.45 -4.05 -11.46
CA ASP A 206 1.67 -2.86 -12.28
C ASP A 206 2.25 -3.26 -13.66
N ALA A 207 3.20 -4.22 -13.67
CA ALA A 207 3.74 -4.76 -14.91
C ALA A 207 2.67 -5.47 -15.75
N LEU A 208 1.81 -6.28 -15.12
CA LEU A 208 0.67 -6.92 -15.79
C LEU A 208 -0.30 -5.90 -16.37
N GLN A 209 -0.61 -4.85 -15.61
CA GLN A 209 -1.51 -3.80 -16.04
C GLN A 209 -0.94 -3.07 -17.27
N ALA A 210 0.36 -2.74 -17.27
CA ALA A 210 1.01 -2.11 -18.40
C ALA A 210 1.00 -3.00 -19.66
N GLU A 211 1.21 -4.31 -19.50
CA GLU A 211 1.14 -5.27 -20.60
C GLU A 211 -0.27 -5.36 -21.19
N GLU A 212 -1.30 -5.50 -20.35
CA GLU A 212 -2.69 -5.61 -20.79
C GLU A 212 -3.22 -4.28 -21.37
N GLU A 213 -2.81 -3.13 -20.83
CA GLU A 213 -3.12 -1.81 -21.38
C GLU A 213 -2.54 -1.63 -22.78
N LYS A 214 -1.27 -1.99 -22.96
CA LYS A 214 -0.60 -1.94 -24.27
C LYS A 214 -1.33 -2.82 -25.28
N LYS A 215 -1.57 -4.08 -24.92
CA LYS A 215 -2.26 -5.05 -25.79
C LYS A 215 -3.66 -4.58 -26.17
N MET A 216 -4.41 -4.03 -25.22
CA MET A 216 -5.76 -3.54 -25.47
C MET A 216 -5.75 -2.31 -26.37
N THR A 217 -4.78 -1.41 -26.19
CA THR A 217 -4.61 -0.23 -27.04
C THR A 217 -4.31 -0.63 -28.48
N GLU A 218 -3.41 -1.60 -28.69
CA GLU A 218 -3.14 -2.17 -30.02
C GLU A 218 -4.41 -2.78 -30.64
N GLU A 219 -5.20 -3.51 -29.86
CA GLU A 219 -6.45 -4.11 -30.34
C GLU A 219 -7.52 -3.07 -30.69
N VAL A 220 -7.64 -1.98 -29.91
CA VAL A 220 -8.53 -0.84 -30.20
C VAL A 220 -8.13 -0.18 -31.51
N VAL A 221 -6.83 0.04 -31.73
CA VAL A 221 -6.31 0.66 -32.97
C VAL A 221 -6.63 -0.21 -34.19
N GLU A 222 -6.38 -1.53 -34.10
CA GLU A 222 -6.70 -2.45 -35.19
C GLU A 222 -8.21 -2.54 -35.46
N LEU A 223 -9.02 -2.60 -34.41
CA LEU A 223 -10.48 -2.55 -34.55
C LEU A 223 -10.94 -1.24 -35.21
N GLY A 224 -10.32 -0.11 -34.85
CA GLY A 224 -10.59 1.18 -35.47
C GLY A 224 -10.31 1.19 -36.98
N LYS A 225 -9.24 0.52 -37.41
CA LYS A 225 -8.93 0.34 -38.85
C LYS A 225 -10.01 -0.49 -39.54
N ASP A 226 -10.42 -1.62 -38.96
CA ASP A 226 -11.48 -2.47 -39.51
C ASP A 226 -12.80 -1.71 -39.66
N VAL A 227 -13.22 -1.02 -38.59
CA VAL A 227 -14.46 -0.23 -38.59
C VAL A 227 -14.39 0.92 -39.60
N SER A 228 -13.23 1.57 -39.73
CA SER A 228 -13.01 2.61 -40.72
C SER A 228 -13.22 2.08 -42.14
N GLN A 229 -12.65 0.91 -42.49
CA GLN A 229 -12.78 0.29 -43.81
C GLN A 229 -14.24 0.01 -44.18
N VAL A 230 -15.00 -0.62 -43.27
CA VAL A 230 -16.41 -0.99 -43.52
C VAL A 230 -17.37 0.21 -43.46
N SER A 231 -16.90 1.34 -42.92
CA SER A 231 -17.63 2.59 -42.82
C SER A 231 -17.20 3.62 -43.88
N ARG A 232 -16.33 3.27 -44.84
CA ARG A 232 -15.93 4.22 -45.89
C ARG A 232 -17.15 4.65 -46.71
N PRO A 233 -17.40 5.97 -46.86
CA PRO A 233 -18.42 6.45 -47.80
C PRO A 233 -17.98 6.10 -49.22
N SER A 234 -18.80 5.34 -49.93
CA SER A 234 -18.52 4.97 -51.31
C SER A 234 -19.78 5.06 -52.14
N ARG A 235 -19.67 5.63 -53.35
CA ARG A 235 -20.79 5.72 -54.29
C ARG A 235 -21.10 4.39 -54.99
N PHE A 236 -20.14 3.46 -55.00
CA PHE A 236 -20.21 2.24 -55.80
C PHE A 236 -20.08 0.94 -54.98
N SER A 237 -19.85 1.02 -53.65
CA SER A 237 -19.75 -0.14 -52.78
C SER A 237 -20.66 -0.04 -51.56
N LYS A 238 -21.03 -1.19 -51.00
CA LYS A 238 -21.79 -1.27 -49.76
C LYS A 238 -20.98 -0.65 -48.61
N SER A 239 -21.67 0.04 -47.72
CA SER A 239 -21.10 0.66 -46.52
C SER A 239 -22.10 0.56 -45.37
N ASP A 240 -21.59 0.31 -44.17
CA ASP A 240 -22.37 0.21 -42.93
C ASP A 240 -22.20 1.44 -42.01
N LEU A 241 -21.71 2.56 -42.57
CA LEU A 241 -21.42 3.80 -41.82
C LEU A 241 -22.58 4.28 -40.93
N ALA A 242 -23.81 4.29 -41.43
CA ALA A 242 -24.97 4.74 -40.65
C ALA A 242 -25.23 3.83 -39.44
N ARG A 243 -25.04 2.51 -39.59
CA ARG A 243 -25.20 1.56 -38.48
C ARG A 243 -24.12 1.73 -37.44
N TRP A 244 -22.86 1.85 -37.87
CA TRP A 244 -21.75 2.10 -36.94
C TRP A 244 -21.93 3.41 -36.17
N ARG A 245 -22.46 4.46 -36.80
CA ARG A 245 -22.82 5.70 -36.11
C ARG A 245 -23.85 5.46 -35.00
N HIS A 246 -24.95 4.78 -35.28
CA HIS A 246 -25.96 4.49 -34.25
C HIS A 246 -25.44 3.58 -33.13
N ILE A 247 -24.57 2.61 -33.45
CA ILE A 247 -23.95 1.76 -32.44
C ILE A 247 -23.03 2.57 -31.52
N PHE A 248 -22.19 3.45 -32.08
CA PHE A 248 -21.30 4.28 -31.26
C PHE A 248 -22.03 5.36 -30.47
N GLU A 249 -23.06 5.98 -31.04
CA GLU A 249 -23.94 6.91 -30.33
C GLU A 249 -24.57 6.23 -29.12
N LEU A 250 -25.19 5.06 -29.33
CA LEU A 250 -25.75 4.26 -28.25
C LEU A 250 -24.70 3.82 -27.22
N TYR A 251 -23.48 3.51 -27.64
CA TYR A 251 -22.40 3.12 -26.74
C TYR A 251 -21.88 4.29 -25.89
N LEU A 252 -21.79 5.49 -26.48
CA LEU A 252 -21.46 6.71 -25.76
C LEU A 252 -22.54 7.04 -24.73
N ASP A 253 -23.82 6.95 -25.11
CA ASP A 253 -24.96 7.15 -24.20
C ASP A 253 -25.00 6.12 -23.07
N ALA A 254 -24.53 4.88 -23.32
CA ALA A 254 -24.44 3.85 -22.30
C ALA A 254 -23.43 4.20 -21.19
N GLU A 255 -22.42 5.04 -21.50
CA GLU A 255 -21.42 5.50 -20.54
C GLU A 255 -20.78 4.34 -19.75
N VAL A 256 -20.43 3.24 -20.43
CA VAL A 256 -20.20 1.94 -19.77
C VAL A 256 -19.17 2.03 -18.63
N PHE A 257 -18.01 2.64 -18.90
CA PHE A 257 -16.88 2.67 -17.95
C PHE A 257 -16.71 4.02 -17.23
N PHE A 258 -17.28 5.11 -17.75
CA PHE A 258 -17.15 6.46 -17.19
C PHE A 258 -18.46 7.22 -17.37
N ALA A 259 -18.88 7.93 -16.33
CA ALA A 259 -20.04 8.81 -16.38
C ALA A 259 -19.63 10.27 -16.58
N THR A 260 -20.46 11.03 -17.29
CA THR A 260 -20.22 12.46 -17.55
C THR A 260 -21.15 13.41 -16.79
N HIS A 261 -22.09 12.89 -15.99
CA HIS A 261 -23.03 13.74 -15.24
C HIS A 261 -22.38 14.39 -14.01
N GLU A 262 -22.88 15.56 -13.63
CA GLU A 262 -22.33 16.38 -12.54
C GLU A 262 -22.28 15.65 -11.18
N CYS A 263 -23.33 14.86 -10.87
CA CYS A 263 -23.47 14.19 -9.58
C CYS A 263 -22.67 12.88 -9.46
N ASP A 264 -22.35 12.21 -10.57
CA ASP A 264 -21.70 10.89 -10.55
C ASP A 264 -20.53 10.76 -11.54
N HIS A 265 -19.89 11.88 -11.87
CA HIS A 265 -18.75 11.96 -12.77
C HIS A 265 -17.60 11.01 -12.40
N GLY A 266 -16.95 10.46 -13.42
CA GLY A 266 -15.73 9.66 -13.27
C GLY A 266 -15.91 8.16 -13.50
N THR A 267 -14.92 7.39 -13.05
CA THR A 267 -14.83 5.94 -13.32
C THR A 267 -15.92 5.16 -12.61
N ARG A 268 -16.60 4.28 -13.34
CA ARG A 268 -17.62 3.39 -12.79
C ARG A 268 -17.00 2.14 -12.16
N SER A 269 -17.68 1.60 -11.16
CA SER A 269 -17.31 0.29 -10.61
C SER A 269 -17.62 -0.82 -11.61
N SER A 270 -16.97 -1.97 -11.48
CA SER A 270 -17.20 -3.12 -12.34
C SER A 270 -18.67 -3.56 -12.36
N GLN A 271 -19.37 -3.48 -11.23
CA GLN A 271 -20.79 -3.83 -11.14
C GLN A 271 -21.68 -2.88 -11.95
N LYS A 272 -21.40 -1.57 -11.91
CA LYS A 272 -22.13 -0.58 -12.71
C LYS A 272 -21.82 -0.76 -14.19
N ALA A 273 -20.53 -0.93 -14.55
CA ALA A 273 -20.10 -1.14 -15.91
C ALA A 273 -20.73 -2.41 -16.53
N LEU A 274 -20.83 -3.51 -15.77
CA LEU A 274 -21.53 -4.72 -16.20
C LEU A 274 -23.00 -4.45 -16.56
N LYS A 275 -23.73 -3.74 -15.68
CA LYS A 275 -25.13 -3.40 -15.93
C LYS A 275 -25.30 -2.55 -17.19
N GLN A 276 -24.41 -1.58 -17.41
CA GLN A 276 -24.47 -0.72 -18.59
C GLN A 276 -24.09 -1.46 -19.87
N LEU A 277 -23.12 -2.37 -19.82
CA LEU A 277 -22.77 -3.20 -20.97
C LEU A 277 -23.93 -4.17 -21.34
N GLN A 278 -24.62 -4.71 -20.34
CA GLN A 278 -25.83 -5.52 -20.55
C GLN A 278 -26.98 -4.69 -21.14
N TRP A 279 -27.18 -3.47 -20.64
CA TRP A 279 -28.16 -2.53 -21.19
C TRP A 279 -27.86 -2.20 -22.65
N PHE A 280 -26.60 -1.84 -22.96
CA PHE A 280 -26.14 -1.56 -24.32
C PHE A 280 -26.40 -2.73 -25.26
N GLN A 281 -26.03 -3.95 -24.85
CA GLN A 281 -26.27 -5.15 -25.65
C GLN A 281 -27.78 -5.37 -25.89
N GLY A 282 -28.61 -5.20 -24.85
CA GLY A 282 -30.06 -5.31 -24.98
C GLY A 282 -30.65 -4.28 -25.94
N GLU A 283 -30.14 -3.04 -25.94
CA GLU A 283 -30.57 -1.99 -26.86
C GLU A 283 -30.13 -2.26 -28.31
N VAL A 284 -28.91 -2.78 -28.51
CA VAL A 284 -28.43 -3.23 -29.82
C VAL A 284 -29.34 -4.31 -30.41
N ASP A 285 -29.73 -5.28 -29.59
CA ASP A 285 -30.57 -6.40 -30.02
C ASP A 285 -32.01 -5.95 -30.33
N LYS A 286 -32.61 -5.13 -29.46
CA LYS A 286 -33.96 -4.57 -29.69
C LYS A 286 -34.05 -3.77 -30.98
N ARG A 287 -33.00 -3.01 -31.31
CA ARG A 287 -32.91 -2.18 -32.52
C ARG A 287 -32.37 -2.93 -33.74
N GLN A 288 -32.07 -4.23 -33.61
CA GLN A 288 -31.54 -5.09 -34.68
C GLN A 288 -30.27 -4.54 -35.33
N LEU A 289 -29.45 -3.79 -34.57
CA LEU A 289 -28.29 -3.09 -35.11
C LEU A 289 -27.18 -4.07 -35.53
N ALA A 290 -27.07 -5.21 -34.85
CA ALA A 290 -26.04 -6.22 -35.09
C ALA A 290 -26.41 -7.26 -36.17
N THR A 291 -27.70 -7.52 -36.40
CA THR A 291 -28.16 -8.53 -37.37
C THR A 291 -28.11 -8.03 -38.81
N ASP A 292 -28.27 -6.72 -38.98
CA ASP A 292 -28.59 -6.14 -40.28
C ASP A 292 -27.38 -5.52 -41.00
N PHE A 293 -26.17 -5.77 -40.50
CA PHE A 293 -24.93 -5.40 -41.20
C PHE A 293 -24.92 -5.98 -42.61
N LYS A 294 -24.59 -5.12 -43.58
CA LYS A 294 -24.49 -5.47 -45.01
C LYS A 294 -23.19 -6.22 -45.30
N LEU A 295 -22.12 -5.90 -44.59
CA LEU A 295 -20.79 -6.48 -44.73
C LEU A 295 -20.54 -7.52 -43.63
N ARG A 296 -19.88 -8.64 -43.98
CA ARG A 296 -19.54 -9.69 -43.01
C ARG A 296 -18.44 -9.21 -42.06
N GLU A 297 -17.55 -8.38 -42.59
CA GLU A 297 -16.45 -7.71 -41.90
C GLU A 297 -16.99 -6.79 -40.80
N SER A 298 -18.12 -6.09 -41.03
CA SER A 298 -18.79 -5.31 -39.97
C SER A 298 -19.26 -6.19 -38.83
N ARG A 299 -19.80 -7.38 -39.11
CA ARG A 299 -20.22 -8.34 -38.07
C ARG A 299 -19.02 -8.83 -37.27
N ALA A 300 -17.92 -9.15 -37.95
CA ALA A 300 -16.68 -9.57 -37.30
C ALA A 300 -16.09 -8.46 -36.41
N ALA A 301 -16.04 -7.22 -36.91
CA ALA A 301 -15.60 -6.06 -36.13
C ALA A 301 -16.51 -5.79 -34.93
N PHE A 302 -17.83 -5.92 -35.07
CA PHE A 302 -18.76 -5.77 -33.95
C PHE A 302 -18.56 -6.86 -32.88
N LEU A 303 -18.33 -8.11 -33.29
CA LEU A 303 -18.00 -9.18 -32.33
C LEU A 303 -16.70 -8.89 -31.58
N ARG A 304 -15.66 -8.37 -32.28
CA ARG A 304 -14.41 -7.93 -31.65
C ARG A 304 -14.65 -6.77 -30.68
N PHE A 305 -15.44 -5.78 -31.06
CA PHE A 305 -15.83 -4.67 -30.18
C PHE A 305 -16.47 -5.15 -28.87
N LEU A 306 -17.42 -6.08 -28.94
CA LEU A 306 -18.05 -6.66 -27.75
C LEU A 306 -17.04 -7.42 -26.88
N ASN A 307 -16.14 -8.19 -27.50
CA ASN A 307 -15.11 -8.93 -26.78
C ASN A 307 -14.11 -7.99 -26.09
N LEU A 308 -13.74 -6.87 -26.72
CA LEU A 308 -12.86 -5.87 -26.14
C LEU A 308 -13.48 -5.24 -24.89
N ASN A 309 -14.76 -4.86 -24.97
CA ASN A 309 -15.49 -4.34 -23.81
C ASN A 309 -15.63 -5.37 -22.68
N ALA A 310 -15.87 -6.63 -23.01
CA ALA A 310 -15.88 -7.70 -22.02
C ALA A 310 -14.50 -7.88 -21.37
N SER A 311 -13.40 -7.78 -22.13
CA SER A 311 -12.04 -7.83 -21.61
C SER A 311 -11.71 -6.65 -20.70
N LEU A 312 -12.14 -5.44 -21.07
CA LEU A 312 -11.96 -4.25 -20.23
C LEU A 312 -12.74 -4.36 -18.91
N LEU A 313 -13.97 -4.87 -18.96
CA LEU A 313 -14.76 -5.15 -17.75
C LEU A 313 -14.05 -6.16 -16.84
N LYS A 314 -13.47 -7.23 -17.39
CA LYS A 314 -12.68 -8.19 -16.62
C LYS A 314 -11.45 -7.55 -16.00
N ASN A 315 -10.72 -6.72 -16.76
CA ASN A 315 -9.55 -6.01 -16.24
C ASN A 315 -9.94 -5.15 -15.02
N LEU A 316 -11.04 -4.39 -15.13
CA LEU A 316 -11.58 -3.59 -14.04
C LEU A 316 -11.96 -4.43 -12.80
N GLN A 317 -12.64 -5.57 -13.01
CA GLN A 317 -12.98 -6.50 -11.92
C GLN A 317 -11.71 -7.05 -11.22
N PHE A 318 -10.71 -7.42 -12.00
CA PHE A 318 -9.44 -7.94 -11.48
C PHE A 318 -8.72 -6.87 -10.64
N GLN A 319 -8.65 -5.63 -11.13
CA GLN A 319 -8.05 -4.51 -10.40
C GLN A 319 -8.78 -4.23 -9.08
N GLU A 320 -10.11 -4.18 -9.09
CA GLU A 320 -10.91 -3.96 -7.88
C GLU A 320 -10.68 -5.06 -6.84
N LEU A 321 -10.63 -6.32 -7.26
CA LEU A 321 -10.38 -7.46 -6.38
C LEU A 321 -8.98 -7.41 -5.76
N ASN A 322 -7.93 -7.14 -6.56
CA ASN A 322 -6.57 -7.02 -6.06
C ASN A 322 -6.41 -5.82 -5.12
N LYS A 323 -6.97 -4.65 -5.48
CA LYS A 323 -6.99 -3.46 -4.61
C LYS A 323 -7.65 -3.77 -3.27
N LEU A 324 -8.79 -4.46 -3.28
CA LEU A 324 -9.47 -4.88 -2.06
C LEU A 324 -8.61 -5.84 -1.22
N ALA A 325 -7.90 -6.78 -1.86
CA ALA A 325 -6.99 -7.69 -1.18
C ALA A 325 -5.83 -6.94 -0.50
N VAL A 326 -5.20 -5.98 -1.19
CA VAL A 326 -4.15 -5.12 -0.62
C VAL A 326 -4.68 -4.31 0.56
N VAL A 327 -5.83 -3.65 0.42
CA VAL A 327 -6.42 -2.87 1.52
C VAL A 327 -6.73 -3.76 2.72
N LYS A 328 -7.31 -4.96 2.49
CA LYS A 328 -7.63 -5.89 3.57
C LYS A 328 -6.39 -6.41 4.28
N ILE A 329 -5.31 -6.69 3.57
CA ILE A 329 -4.09 -7.20 4.20
C ILE A 329 -3.37 -6.10 4.99
N LEU A 330 -3.31 -4.87 4.45
CA LEU A 330 -2.76 -3.72 5.15
C LEU A 330 -3.59 -3.37 6.40
N LYS A 331 -4.92 -3.40 6.30
CA LYS A 331 -5.81 -3.23 7.46
C LYS A 331 -5.60 -4.32 8.50
N SER A 332 -5.38 -5.57 8.08
CA SER A 332 -5.10 -6.68 9.01
C SER A 332 -3.77 -6.46 9.75
N LYS A 333 -2.75 -5.94 9.06
CA LYS A 333 -1.48 -5.58 9.68
C LYS A 333 -1.62 -4.40 10.65
N LEU A 334 -2.37 -3.37 10.27
CA LEU A 334 -2.67 -2.26 11.17
C LEU A 334 -3.44 -2.73 12.41
N ALA A 335 -4.42 -3.62 12.23
CA ALA A 335 -5.17 -4.21 13.33
C ALA A 335 -4.26 -4.97 14.31
N LEU A 336 -3.30 -5.71 13.80
CA LEU A 336 -2.30 -6.40 14.62
C LEU A 336 -1.47 -5.43 15.48
N LEU A 337 -1.19 -4.22 14.99
CA LEU A 337 -0.42 -3.22 15.70
C LEU A 337 -1.26 -2.32 16.61
N PHE A 338 -2.54 -2.08 16.30
CA PHE A 338 -3.31 -0.98 16.90
C PHE A 338 -4.75 -1.30 17.38
N THR A 339 -5.31 -2.49 17.11
CA THR A 339 -6.70 -2.81 17.53
C THR A 339 -6.74 -3.90 18.60
N PRO A 340 -7.68 -3.83 19.57
CA PRO A 340 -7.84 -4.86 20.59
C PRO A 340 -8.20 -6.20 19.97
N VAL A 341 -7.52 -7.26 20.40
CA VAL A 341 -8.06 -8.61 20.33
C VAL A 341 -9.21 -8.65 21.32
N SER A 342 -10.41 -8.26 20.90
CA SER A 342 -11.60 -8.59 21.66
C SER A 342 -11.63 -10.11 21.78
N GLU A 343 -11.51 -10.60 23.00
CA GLU A 343 -11.67 -12.00 23.34
C GLU A 343 -12.88 -12.55 22.59
N SER A 344 -12.66 -13.68 21.94
CA SER A 344 -13.71 -14.56 21.47
C SER A 344 -14.35 -15.18 22.71
N GLN A 345 -15.24 -14.45 23.37
CA GLN A 345 -16.15 -15.01 24.36
C GLN A 345 -17.54 -15.17 23.73
N SER A 346 -17.93 -16.43 23.60
CA SER A 346 -19.26 -16.91 23.96
C SER A 346 -20.45 -16.44 23.10
N GLU A 347 -20.75 -17.20 22.05
CA GLU A 347 -22.14 -17.56 21.78
C GLU A 347 -22.27 -19.09 21.83
N VAL A 348 -22.49 -19.56 23.06
CA VAL A 348 -23.26 -20.75 23.35
C VAL A 348 -24.73 -20.37 23.15
N LYS A 349 -25.38 -20.84 22.10
CA LYS A 349 -26.37 -21.94 22.13
C LYS A 349 -27.10 -22.04 20.79
#